data_AF-A0A920UCD0-F1
#
_entry.id   AF-A0A920UCD0-F1
#
_cell.length_a   1.000
_cell.length_b   1.000
_cell.length_c   1.000
_cell.angle_alpha   90.00
_cell.angle_beta   90.00
_cell.angle_gamma   90.00
#
_symmetry.space_group_name_H-M   'P 1'
#
loop_
_entity.id
_entity.type
_entity.pdbx_description
1 polymer ?
#
loop_
_entity_poly.entity_id
_entity_poly.type
_entity_poly.pdbx_seq_one_letter_code
_entity_poly.pdbx_strand_id
1 'polypeptide(L)'
;MLAKAFDKLGWHWWASDTAISSVRHHGKDPDVGGYLRSFASADLTYWPSAIKGGARLETYARVREITVDEAGNATGAYIIKTAK
;
A
#
# COMPACT_ATOMS: atom_id res chain seq x y z
N MET A 1 -22.79 0.28 -18.33
CA MET A 1 -23.20 -0.72 -19.35
C MET A 1 -23.25 -2.15 -18.82
N LEU A 2 -22.30 -2.61 -17.99
CA LEU A 2 -22.25 -4.00 -17.51
C LEU A 2 -23.33 -4.39 -16.48
N ALA A 3 -23.57 -3.55 -15.47
CA ALA A 3 -24.61 -3.78 -14.46
C ALA A 3 -25.98 -4.15 -15.07
N LYS A 4 -26.47 -3.32 -16.00
CA LYS A 4 -27.73 -3.56 -16.73
C LYS A 4 -27.74 -4.88 -17.51
N ALA A 5 -26.59 -5.33 -18.02
CA ALA A 5 -26.49 -6.61 -18.72
C ALA A 5 -26.60 -7.79 -17.76
N PHE A 6 -25.94 -7.70 -16.60
CA PHE A 6 -26.06 -8.71 -15.53
C PHE A 6 -27.50 -8.78 -14.98
N ASP A 7 -28.15 -7.63 -14.78
CA ASP A 7 -29.56 -7.57 -14.38
C ASP A 7 -30.46 -8.31 -15.39
N LYS A 8 -30.25 -8.09 -16.70
CA LYS A 8 -31.01 -8.77 -17.76
C LYS A 8 -30.80 -10.29 -17.78
N LEU A 9 -29.63 -10.76 -17.37
CA LEU A 9 -29.29 -12.18 -17.31
C LEU A 9 -29.71 -12.84 -15.98
N GLY A 10 -30.23 -12.07 -15.01
CA GLY A 10 -30.52 -12.56 -13.66
C GLY A 10 -29.26 -12.89 -12.86
N TRP A 11 -28.12 -12.33 -13.24
CA TRP A 11 -26.84 -12.57 -12.55
C TRP A 11 -26.67 -11.62 -11.39
N HIS A 12 -26.24 -12.16 -10.26
CA HIS A 12 -25.92 -11.35 -9.09
C HIS A 12 -24.60 -10.60 -9.29
N TRP A 13 -24.58 -9.32 -8.92
CA TRP A 13 -23.39 -8.46 -8.99
C TRP A 13 -23.41 -7.44 -7.85
N TRP A 14 -22.24 -6.92 -7.51
CA TRP A 14 -22.05 -5.79 -6.58
C TRP A 14 -20.85 -4.95 -7.01
N ALA A 15 -20.80 -3.70 -6.56
CA ALA A 15 -19.61 -2.87 -6.75
C ALA A 15 -18.50 -3.34 -5.80
N SER A 16 -17.28 -3.54 -6.30
CA SER A 16 -16.14 -3.85 -5.43
C SER A 16 -15.85 -2.65 -4.54
N ASP A 17 -15.64 -2.90 -3.25
CA ASP A 17 -14.93 -1.93 -2.42
C ASP A 17 -13.47 -1.89 -2.88
N THR A 18 -12.93 -0.70 -3.04
CA THR A 18 -11.56 -0.49 -3.50
C THR A 18 -10.97 0.71 -2.79
N ALA A 19 -9.67 0.65 -2.50
CA ALA A 19 -8.94 1.79 -1.96
C ALA A 19 -8.52 2.76 -3.08
N ILE A 20 -9.50 3.18 -3.88
CA ILE A 20 -9.36 4.12 -5.01
C ILE A 20 -10.32 5.26 -4.75
N SER A 21 -9.80 6.48 -4.64
CA SER A 21 -10.66 7.61 -4.32
C SER A 21 -11.49 8.04 -5.53
N SER A 22 -12.81 8.06 -5.38
CA SER A 22 -13.75 8.63 -6.35
C SER A 22 -13.94 10.15 -6.20
N VAL A 23 -13.35 10.74 -5.15
CA VAL A 23 -13.33 12.19 -4.88
C VAL A 23 -11.92 12.67 -4.58
N ARG A 24 -11.72 13.98 -4.47
CA ARG A 24 -10.45 14.52 -3.98
C ARG A 24 -10.25 14.11 -2.51
N HIS A 25 -9.16 13.42 -2.21
CA HIS A 25 -8.89 12.86 -0.88
C HIS A 25 -7.40 12.86 -0.58
N HIS A 26 -7.01 13.28 0.63
CA HIS A 26 -5.60 13.45 1.04
C HIS A 26 -4.73 14.20 0.01
N GLY A 27 -5.29 15.25 -0.60
CA GLY A 27 -4.61 16.08 -1.59
C GLY A 27 -4.40 15.43 -2.96
N LYS A 28 -5.03 14.27 -3.22
CA LYS A 28 -4.97 13.56 -4.50
C LYS A 28 -6.30 13.69 -5.23
N ASP A 29 -6.23 13.82 -6.54
CA ASP A 29 -7.41 13.90 -7.40
C ASP A 29 -8.10 12.53 -7.55
N PRO A 30 -9.42 12.50 -7.81
CA PRO A 30 -10.16 11.27 -7.98
C PRO A 30 -9.69 10.45 -9.19
N ASP A 31 -9.97 9.15 -9.18
CA ASP A 31 -9.80 8.34 -10.38
C ASP A 31 -10.80 8.73 -11.46
N VAL A 32 -10.27 9.17 -12.60
CA VAL A 32 -11.03 9.48 -13.82
C VAL A 32 -10.61 8.56 -14.97
N GLY A 33 -10.09 7.37 -14.66
CA GLY A 33 -9.76 6.33 -15.63
C GLY A 33 -8.33 6.40 -16.17
N GLY A 34 -7.36 6.86 -15.37
CA GLY A 34 -5.98 6.97 -15.86
C GLY A 34 -4.91 7.45 -14.89
N TYR A 35 -5.23 7.82 -13.65
CA TYR A 35 -4.21 8.29 -12.70
C TYR A 35 -3.79 7.19 -11.74
N LEU A 36 -2.61 6.61 -11.96
CA LEU A 36 -1.96 5.63 -11.06
C LEU A 36 -1.83 6.10 -9.59
N ARG A 37 -2.07 7.39 -9.31
CA ARG A 37 -1.93 7.99 -7.98
C ARG A 37 -3.24 8.24 -7.24
N SER A 38 -4.40 7.83 -7.77
CA SER A 38 -5.68 7.79 -7.01
C SER A 38 -5.81 6.52 -6.16
N PHE A 39 -4.99 5.50 -6.45
CA PHE A 39 -4.86 4.26 -5.68
C PHE A 39 -4.12 4.53 -4.37
N ALA A 40 -4.68 4.09 -3.25
CA ALA A 40 -4.16 4.31 -1.92
C ALA A 40 -3.01 3.34 -1.55
N SER A 41 -1.96 3.27 -2.37
CA SER A 41 -0.78 2.45 -2.09
C SER A 41 0.05 3.00 -0.93
N ALA A 42 0.85 2.13 -0.29
CA ALA A 42 1.54 2.47 0.95
C ALA A 42 2.58 3.60 0.79
N ASP A 43 3.22 3.73 -0.37
CA ASP A 43 4.11 4.83 -0.72
C ASP A 43 3.40 6.19 -0.80
N LEU A 44 2.07 6.16 -0.98
CA LEU A 44 1.22 7.34 -1.10
C LEU A 44 0.52 7.74 0.19
N THR A 45 0.17 6.77 1.04
CA THR A 45 -0.64 6.97 2.24
C THR A 45 0.20 6.90 3.52
N TYR A 46 0.87 5.77 3.74
CA TYR A 46 1.52 5.46 5.01
C TYR A 46 2.95 5.97 5.09
N TRP A 47 3.77 5.74 4.05
CA TRP A 47 5.19 6.10 4.08
C TRP A 47 5.42 7.60 4.29
N PRO A 48 4.73 8.52 3.59
CA PRO A 48 4.95 9.95 3.79
C PRO A 48 4.62 10.39 5.22
N SER A 49 3.52 9.88 5.77
CA SER A 49 3.08 10.18 7.14
C SER A 49 4.05 9.61 8.18
N ALA A 50 4.51 8.37 8.00
CA ALA A 50 5.48 7.73 8.89
C ALA A 50 6.84 8.45 8.86
N ILE A 51 7.33 8.82 7.67
CA ILE A 51 8.58 9.57 7.50
C ILE A 51 8.47 10.95 8.14
N LYS A 52 7.35 11.66 7.95
CA LYS A 52 7.08 12.93 8.64
C LYS A 52 7.03 12.77 10.16
N GLY A 53 6.59 11.61 10.65
CA GLY A 53 6.61 11.22 12.06
C GLY A 53 7.99 10.80 12.59
N GLY A 54 9.04 10.81 11.76
CA GLY A 54 10.41 10.48 12.17
C GLY A 54 10.88 9.06 11.83
N ALA A 55 10.06 8.27 11.13
CA ALA A 55 10.49 6.95 10.67
C ALA A 55 11.58 7.07 9.58
N ARG A 56 12.56 6.17 9.62
CA ARG A 56 13.59 6.04 8.57
C ARG A 56 13.21 4.92 7.61
N LEU A 57 13.09 5.25 6.32
CA LEU A 57 12.86 4.28 5.25
C LEU A 57 14.18 3.85 4.61
N GLU A 58 14.53 2.58 4.73
CA GLU A 58 15.70 1.98 4.08
C GLU A 58 15.25 1.03 2.97
N THR A 59 15.45 1.42 1.71
CA THR A 59 15.16 0.57 0.55
C THR A 59 16.38 -0.28 0.16
N TYR A 60 16.15 -1.29 -0.68
CA TYR A 60 17.17 -2.26 -1.12
C TYR A 60 17.90 -2.92 0.06
N ALA A 61 17.19 -3.13 1.16
CA ALA A 61 17.70 -3.63 2.43
C ALA A 61 16.95 -4.92 2.79
N ARG A 62 17.53 -6.08 2.47
CA ARG A 62 16.95 -7.37 2.85
C ARG A 62 17.49 -7.78 4.21
N VAL A 63 16.62 -8.04 5.17
CA VAL A 63 17.00 -8.65 6.45
C VAL A 63 17.41 -10.10 6.20
N ARG A 64 18.62 -10.47 6.64
CA ARG A 64 19.10 -11.86 6.60
C ARG A 64 18.77 -12.60 7.89
N GLU A 65 18.88 -11.90 9.02
CA GLU A 65 18.92 -12.52 10.33
C GLU A 65 18.53 -11.48 11.39
N ILE A 66 17.76 -11.90 12.38
CA ILE A 66 17.44 -11.14 13.59
C ILE A 66 18.36 -11.65 14.70
N THR A 67 19.08 -10.76 15.37
CA THR A 67 19.93 -11.12 16.51
C THR A 67 19.09 -11.16 17.78
N VAL A 68 19.41 -12.09 18.68
CA VAL A 68 18.71 -12.25 19.97
C VAL A 68 19.70 -12.27 21.13
N ASP A 69 19.24 -11.85 22.31
CA ASP A 69 19.98 -12.02 23.57
C ASP A 69 19.81 -13.44 24.15
N GLU A 70 20.43 -13.70 25.30
CA GLU A 70 20.36 -15.01 26.00
C GLU A 70 18.94 -15.36 26.47
N ALA A 71 18.07 -14.37 26.66
CA ALA A 71 16.68 -14.55 27.04
C ALA A 71 15.75 -14.73 25.81
N GLY A 72 16.30 -14.63 24.59
CA GLY A 72 15.56 -14.76 23.34
C GLY A 72 14.89 -13.47 22.85
N ASN A 73 15.21 -12.31 23.41
CA ASN A 73 14.65 -11.03 22.94
C ASN A 73 15.41 -10.51 21.73
N ALA A 74 14.70 -9.91 20.77
CA ALA A 74 15.32 -9.31 19.59
C ALA A 74 16.16 -8.08 19.96
N THR A 75 17.43 -8.08 19.54
CA THR A 75 18.39 -6.99 19.81
C THR A 75 18.80 -6.22 18.55
N GLY A 76 18.59 -6.80 17.36
CA GLY A 76 19.05 -6.20 16.11
C GLY A 76 18.75 -7.05 14.88
N ALA A 77 19.25 -6.60 13.73
CA ALA A 77 19.09 -7.30 12.46
C ALA A 77 20.32 -7.11 11.57
N TYR A 78 20.80 -8.21 10.96
CA TYR A 78 21.80 -8.14 9.90
C TYR A 78 21.11 -7.91 8.55
N ILE A 79 21.57 -6.89 7.82
CA ILE A 79 20.99 -6.44 6.56
C ILE A 79 21.97 -6.71 5.41
N ILE A 80 21.46 -7.24 4.32
CA ILE A 80 22.15 -7.31 3.03
C ILE A 80 21.61 -6.16 2.16
N LYS A 81 22.49 -5.25 1.75
CA LYS A 81 22.17 -4.20 0.79
C LYS A 81 22.31 -4.73 -0.64
N THR A 82 21.34 -4.42 -1.50
CA THR A 82 21.40 -4.72 -2.93
C THR A 82 21.59 -3.42 -3.72
N ALA A 83 22.22 -3.50 -4.89
CA ALA A 83 22.33 -2.36 -5.79
C ALA A 83 20.94 -1.89 -6.25
N LYS A 84 20.84 -0.58 -6.52
CA LYS A 84 19.66 0.05 -7.10
C LYS A 84 19.61 -0.18 -8.61
#